data_AF-A0A0K8JDA9-F1
#
_entry.id   AF-A0A0K8JDA9-F1
#
_cell.length_a   1.000
_cell.length_b   1.000
_cell.length_c   1.000
_cell.angle_alpha   90.00
_cell.angle_beta   90.00
_cell.angle_gamma   90.00
#
_symmetry.space_group_name_H-M   'P 1'
#
loop_
_entity.id
_entity.type
_entity.pdbx_description
1 polymer ?
#
loop_
_entity_poly.entity_id
_entity_poly.type
_entity_poly.pdbx_seq_one_letter_code
_entity_poly.pdbx_strand_id
1 'polypeptide(L)'
;MIGDTIRMLRDARGMTPEQLAEAVGISLQAVENYEGNIWRPGAKIIEKMAKYLCVTTQEIMNGYSLLYDDERCEILVVRNMGGNRIRMIGRITDNGFKMKQKGC
;
A
#
# COMPACT_ATOMS: atom_id res chain seq x y z
N MET A 1 1.43 4.72 6.67
CA MET A 1 2.82 4.24 6.93
C MET A 1 3.03 2.90 6.21
N ILE A 2 4.26 2.36 6.17
CA ILE A 2 4.54 1.11 5.45
C ILE A 2 3.69 -0.07 5.98
N GLY A 3 3.46 -0.15 7.29
CA GLY A 3 2.62 -1.18 7.90
C GLY A 3 1.16 -1.09 7.46
N ASP A 4 0.62 0.13 7.37
CA ASP A 4 -0.75 0.35 6.86
C ASP A 4 -0.88 -0.08 5.40
N THR A 5 0.16 0.15 4.58
CA THR A 5 0.20 -0.31 3.19
C THR A 5 0.22 -1.84 3.12
N ILE A 6 1.04 -2.51 3.95
CA ILE A 6 1.10 -3.98 4.01
C ILE A 6 -0.27 -4.55 4.39
N ARG A 7 -0.89 -4.03 5.45
CA ARG A 7 -2.23 -4.44 5.88
C ARG A 7 -3.26 -4.28 4.76
N MET A 8 -3.30 -3.10 4.15
CA MET A 8 -4.24 -2.80 3.06
C MET A 8 -4.06 -3.76 1.88
N LEU A 9 -2.82 -4.03 1.47
CA LEU A 9 -2.52 -4.95 0.37
C LEU A 9 -2.85 -6.41 0.69
N ARG A 10 -2.71 -6.81 1.97
CA ARG A 10 -3.11 -8.11 2.49
C ARG A 10 -4.63 -8.25 2.50
N ASP A 11 -5.34 -7.27 3.05
CA ASP A 11 -6.81 -7.24 3.14
C ASP A 11 -7.45 -7.24 1.74
N ALA A 12 -6.88 -6.49 0.79
CA ALA A 12 -7.32 -6.48 -0.61
C ALA A 12 -7.21 -7.85 -1.30
N ARG A 13 -6.42 -8.77 -0.76
CA ARG A 13 -6.30 -10.16 -1.22
C ARG A 13 -7.11 -11.16 -0.40
N GLY A 14 -7.87 -10.70 0.61
CA GLY A 14 -8.62 -11.56 1.51
C GLY A 14 -7.74 -12.49 2.34
N MET A 15 -6.47 -12.13 2.56
CA MET A 15 -5.53 -12.95 3.32
C MET A 15 -5.58 -12.63 4.82
N THR A 16 -5.46 -13.63 5.69
CA THR A 16 -5.23 -13.40 7.12
C THR A 16 -3.75 -13.06 7.39
N PRO A 17 -3.42 -12.41 8.53
CA PRO A 17 -2.03 -12.19 8.93
C PRO A 17 -1.20 -13.49 8.99
N GLU A 18 -1.79 -14.60 9.43
CA GLU A 18 -1.17 -15.92 9.48
C GLU A 18 -0.79 -16.42 8.09
N GLN A 19 -1.70 -16.28 7.12
CA GLN A 19 -1.45 -16.70 5.73
C GLN A 19 -0.32 -15.88 5.10
N LEU A 20 -0.23 -14.58 5.39
CA LEU A 20 0.88 -13.76 4.93
C LEU A 20 2.20 -14.17 5.61
N ALA A 21 2.16 -14.46 6.92
CA ALA A 21 3.32 -14.90 7.68
C ALA A 21 3.89 -16.22 7.12
N GLU A 22 3.00 -17.19 6.86
CA GLU A 22 3.35 -18.48 6.26
C GLU A 22 3.97 -18.31 4.87
N ALA A 23 3.32 -17.52 3.99
CA ALA A 23 3.82 -17.28 2.63
C ALA A 23 5.23 -16.65 2.64
N VAL A 24 5.46 -15.64 3.48
CA VAL A 24 6.74 -14.93 3.58
C VAL A 24 7.80 -15.77 4.32
N GLY A 25 7.38 -16.72 5.15
CA GLY A 25 8.24 -17.52 6.02
C GLY A 25 8.77 -16.73 7.21
N ILE A 26 7.89 -16.02 7.90
CA ILE A 26 8.16 -15.25 9.13
C ILE A 26 7.10 -15.58 10.20
N SER A 27 7.30 -15.13 11.44
CA SER A 27 6.30 -15.33 12.50
C SER A 27 5.08 -14.44 12.29
N LEU A 28 3.91 -14.90 12.75
CA LEU A 28 2.68 -14.09 12.85
C LEU A 28 2.95 -12.75 13.55
N GLN A 29 3.64 -12.82 14.69
CA GLN A 29 3.97 -11.62 15.47
C GLN A 29 4.82 -10.62 14.68
N ALA A 30 5.69 -11.06 13.77
CA ALA A 30 6.42 -10.15 12.89
C ALA A 30 5.46 -9.41 11.95
N VAL A 31 4.51 -10.11 11.32
CA VAL A 31 3.47 -9.48 10.48
C VAL A 31 2.64 -8.49 11.28
N GLU A 32 2.14 -8.86 12.46
CA GLU A 32 1.37 -7.98 13.33
C GLU A 32 2.15 -6.73 13.74
N ASN A 33 3.43 -6.88 14.10
CA ASN A 33 4.30 -5.75 14.44
C ASN A 33 4.59 -4.85 13.24
N TYR A 34 4.75 -5.42 12.04
CA TYR A 34 4.94 -4.63 10.82
C TYR A 34 3.67 -3.86 10.47
N GLU A 35 2.51 -4.51 10.43
CA GLU A 35 1.22 -3.89 10.13
C GLU A 35 0.79 -2.89 11.20
N GLY A 36 1.15 -3.13 12.46
CA GLY A 36 0.97 -2.23 13.59
C GLY A 36 1.91 -1.01 13.57
N ASN A 37 2.82 -0.91 12.60
CA ASN A 37 3.87 0.10 12.52
C ASN A 37 4.82 0.14 13.74
N ILE A 38 4.93 -0.98 14.46
CA ILE A 38 5.83 -1.15 15.60
C ILE A 38 7.24 -1.42 15.09
N TRP A 39 7.35 -2.29 14.08
CA TRP A 39 8.62 -2.64 13.44
C TRP A 39 8.63 -2.21 11.98
N ARG A 40 9.84 -1.96 11.47
CA ARG A 40 10.06 -1.80 10.03
C ARG A 40 10.59 -3.11 9.43
N PRO A 41 9.96 -3.66 8.37
CA PRO A 41 10.50 -4.79 7.66
C PRO A 41 11.78 -4.37 6.91
N GLY A 42 12.79 -5.25 6.92
CA GLY A 42 14.00 -5.07 6.10
C GLY A 42 13.73 -5.34 4.62
N ALA A 43 14.66 -4.92 3.75
CA ALA A 43 14.50 -5.02 2.29
C ALA A 43 14.14 -6.44 1.80
N LYS A 44 14.81 -7.48 2.30
CA LYS A 44 14.51 -8.89 1.93
C LYS A 44 13.08 -9.32 2.30
N ILE A 45 12.54 -8.80 3.40
CA ILE A 45 11.16 -9.09 3.81
C ILE A 45 10.19 -8.36 2.90
N ILE A 46 10.47 -7.10 2.55
CA ILE A 46 9.68 -6.31 1.61
C ILE A 46 9.64 -7.00 0.23
N GLU A 47 10.77 -7.49 -0.27
CA GLU A 47 10.84 -8.24 -1.54
C GLU A 47 9.97 -9.50 -1.53
N LYS A 48 10.04 -10.28 -0.44
CA LYS A 48 9.19 -11.46 -0.28
C LYS A 48 7.71 -11.09 -0.21
N MET A 49 7.35 -10.11 0.62
CA MET A 49 5.97 -9.62 0.72
C MET A 49 5.45 -9.14 -0.64
N ALA A 50 6.25 -8.37 -1.39
CA ALA A 50 5.90 -7.87 -2.71
C ALA A 50 5.58 -9.01 -3.68
N LYS A 51 6.37 -10.09 -3.67
CA LYS A 51 6.14 -11.28 -4.48
C LYS A 51 4.79 -11.94 -4.19
N TYR A 52 4.46 -12.17 -2.91
CA TYR A 52 3.22 -12.86 -2.53
C TYR A 52 1.98 -11.98 -2.60
N LEU A 53 2.17 -10.70 -2.33
CA LEU A 53 1.16 -9.67 -2.53
C LEU A 53 1.18 -9.16 -3.97
N CYS A 54 1.72 -9.89 -4.96
CA CYS A 54 1.73 -9.53 -6.39
C CYS A 54 1.81 -8.02 -6.68
N VAL A 55 2.75 -7.32 -6.04
CA VAL A 55 3.02 -5.89 -6.21
C VAL A 55 4.53 -5.67 -6.31
N THR A 56 4.94 -4.47 -6.65
CA THR A 56 6.32 -4.02 -6.58
C THR A 56 6.73 -3.67 -5.15
N THR A 57 8.03 -3.72 -4.85
CA THR A 57 8.58 -3.23 -3.58
C THR A 57 8.28 -1.75 -3.37
N GLN A 58 8.20 -0.97 -4.46
CA GLN A 58 7.89 0.46 -4.42
C GLN A 58 6.46 0.75 -3.97
N GLU A 59 5.49 -0.08 -4.36
CA GLU A 59 4.11 0.04 -3.88
C GLU A 59 4.04 -0.14 -2.36
N ILE A 60 4.77 -1.12 -1.82
CA ILE A 60 4.87 -1.32 -0.36
C ILE A 60 5.55 -0.11 0.30
N MET A 61 6.70 0.32 -0.21
CA MET A 61 7.52 1.36 0.44
C MET A 61 6.92 2.77 0.36
N ASN A 62 6.33 3.13 -0.78
CA ASN A 62 5.92 4.50 -1.05
C ASN A 62 4.46 4.77 -0.60
N GLY A 63 3.65 3.72 -0.47
CA GLY A 63 2.24 3.82 -0.06
C GLY A 63 1.40 4.61 -1.06
N TYR A 64 1.82 4.67 -2.33
CA TYR A 64 1.01 5.20 -3.40
C TYR A 64 0.12 4.11 -3.97
N SER A 65 -1.12 4.46 -4.30
CA SER A 65 -2.07 3.58 -4.98
C SER A 65 -2.75 4.34 -6.10
N LEU A 66 -3.09 3.63 -7.16
CA LEU A 66 -3.92 4.14 -8.25
C LEU A 66 -5.35 3.66 -8.00
N LEU A 67 -6.30 4.58 -7.95
CA LEU A 67 -7.73 4.28 -7.92
C LEU A 67 -8.34 4.76 -9.23
N TYR A 68 -9.24 3.99 -9.82
CA TYR A 68 -9.99 4.44 -10.99
C TYR A 68 -11.34 4.98 -10.53
N ASP A 69 -11.69 6.17 -11.02
CA ASP A 69 -13.01 6.79 -10.81
C ASP A 69 -13.82 6.56 -12.10
N ASP A 70 -14.70 5.55 -12.08
CA ASP A 70 -15.52 5.16 -13.23
C ASP A 70 -16.43 6.30 -13.72
N GLU A 71 -16.97 7.11 -12.80
CA GLU A 71 -17.89 8.19 -13.15
C GLU A 71 -17.19 9.33 -13.88
N ARG A 72 -15.91 9.55 -13.56
CA ARG A 72 -15.11 10.65 -14.12
C ARG A 72 -14.13 10.21 -15.18
N CYS A 73 -13.96 8.90 -15.37
CA CYS A 73 -12.93 8.31 -16.22
C CYS A 73 -11.52 8.85 -15.91
N GLU A 74 -11.20 9.02 -14.62
CA GLU A 74 -9.88 9.52 -14.18
C GLU A 74 -9.18 8.49 -13.30
N ILE A 75 -7.84 8.41 -13.38
CA ILE A 75 -7.03 7.66 -12.42
C ILE A 75 -6.59 8.61 -11.31
N LEU A 76 -7.00 8.35 -10.08
CA LEU A 76 -6.55 9.05 -8.89
C LEU A 76 -5.25 8.42 -8.37
N VAL A 77 -4.20 9.22 -8.31
CA VAL A 77 -2.98 8.86 -7.60
C VAL A 77 -3.18 9.27 -6.15
N VAL A 78 -3.27 8.29 -5.26
CA VAL A 78 -3.47 8.52 -3.83
C VAL A 78 -2.29 8.02 -3.02
N ARG A 79 -2.12 8.55 -1.81
CA ARG A 79 -1.14 8.10 -0.83
C ARG A 79 -1.84 7.72 0.46
N ASN A 80 -1.55 6.53 0.97
CA ASN A 80 -2.00 6.11 2.28
C ASN A 80 -1.19 6.87 3.36
N MET A 81 -1.88 7.65 4.18
CA MET A 81 -1.29 8.44 5.27
C MET A 81 -1.30 7.69 6.60
N GLY A 82 -1.91 6.51 6.66
CA GLY A 82 -2.19 5.74 7.88
C GLY A 82 -3.47 6.17 8.58
N GLY A 83 -3.95 5.34 9.53
CA GLY A 83 -5.13 5.66 10.35
C GLY A 83 -6.41 5.89 9.54
N ASN A 84 -6.64 5.09 8.49
CA ASN A 84 -7.75 5.23 7.55
C ASN A 84 -7.81 6.59 6.82
N ARG A 85 -6.67 7.28 6.69
CA ARG A 85 -6.56 8.54 5.95
C ARG A 85 -5.84 8.32 4.64
N ILE A 86 -6.46 8.77 3.56
CA ILE A 86 -5.90 8.76 2.21
C ILE A 86 -5.75 10.20 1.72
N ARG A 87 -4.59 10.52 1.14
CA ARG A 87 -4.32 11.81 0.49
C ARG A 87 -4.29 11.62 -1.01
N MET A 88 -5.21 12.25 -1.74
CA MET A 88 -5.07 12.38 -3.19
C MET A 88 -3.87 13.28 -3.53
N ILE A 89 -2.93 12.72 -4.29
CA ILE A 89 -1.69 13.35 -4.76
C ILE A 89 -1.91 14.03 -6.10
N GLY A 90 -2.69 13.40 -6.97
CA GLY A 90 -3.04 13.94 -8.27
C GLY A 90 -4.04 13.03 -8.98
N ARG A 91 -4.30 13.38 -10.23
CA ARG A 91 -5.18 12.66 -11.15
C ARG A 91 -4.51 12.53 -12.50
N ILE A 92 -4.73 11.44 -13.21
CA ILE A 92 -4.36 11.25 -14.60
C ILE A 92 -5.66 11.26 -15.39
N THR A 93 -5.74 12.14 -16.38
CA THR A 93 -6.84 12.21 -17.34
C THR A 93 -6.28 12.04 -18.75
N ASP A 94 -7.14 12.04 -19.77
CA ASP A 94 -6.72 12.00 -21.18
C ASP A 94 -5.76 13.15 -21.56
N ASN A 95 -5.80 14.25 -20.79
CA ASN A 95 -4.94 15.42 -20.94
C ASN A 95 -3.64 15.32 -20.10
N GLY A 96 -3.32 14.15 -19.55
CA GLY A 96 -2.13 13.89 -18.76
C GLY A 96 -2.32 14.03 -17.24
N PHE A 97 -1.20 13.98 -16.51
CA PHE A 97 -1.17 14.01 -15.04
C PHE A 97 -1.29 15.42 -14.47
N LYS A 98 -2.18 15.60 -13.49
CA LYS A 98 -2.40 16.86 -12.75
C LYS A 98 -2.25 16.62 -11.25
N MET A 99 -1.23 17.21 -10.64
CA MET A 99 -1.03 17.21 -9.18
C MET A 99 -2.12 18.02 -8.46
N LYS A 100 -2.52 17.57 -7.27
CA LYS A 100 -3.36 18.36 -6.36
C LYS A 100 -2.51 19.53 -5.84
N GLN A 101 -2.82 20.75 -6.26
CA GLN A 101 -2.16 21.95 -5.71
C GLN A 101 -2.44 22.01 -4.20
N LYS A 102 -1.39 22.28 -3.41
CA LYS A 102 -1.55 22.59 -1.99
C LYS A 102 -2.35 23.89 -1.89
N GLY A 103 -3.57 23.80 -1.34
CA GLY A 103 -4.24 24.99 -0.81
C GLY A 103 -3.33 25.59 0.25
N CYS A 104 -3.01 26.88 0.08
CA CYS A 104 -2.26 27.66 1.05
C CYS A 104 -3.07 27.85 2.33
#